data_AF-A0A1I2C6A0-F1
#
_entry.id   AF-A0A1I2C6A0-F1
#
_cell.length_a   1.000
_cell.length_b   1.000
_cell.length_c   1.000
_cell.angle_alpha   90.00
_cell.angle_beta   90.00
_cell.angle_gamma   90.00
#
_symmetry.space_group_name_H-M   'P 1'
#
loop_
_entity.id
_entity.type
_entity.pdbx_description
1 polymer ?
#
loop_
_entity_poly.entity_id
_entity_poly.type
_entity_poly.pdbx_seq_one_letter_code
_entity_poly.pdbx_strand_id
1 'polypeptide(L)' 'MDNEKAEIIRKIKAYGIIKNPQWLDRPDELVPLWVMLDAMIQLIERFDPPNRPYD' A
#
# COMPACT_ATOMS: atom_id res chain seq x y z
N MET A 1 16.60 11.41 5.45
CA MET A 1 15.97 10.12 5.80
C MET A 1 14.47 10.26 6.02
N ASP A 2 13.97 11.28 6.73
CA ASP A 2 12.51 11.41 6.98
C ASP A 2 11.69 11.84 5.75
N ASN A 3 12.29 12.57 4.82
CA ASN A 3 11.58 13.12 3.65
C ASN A 3 11.18 12.05 2.61
N GLU A 4 12.00 11.00 2.42
CA GLU A 4 11.67 9.89 1.50
C GLU A 4 10.54 9.03 2.05
N LYS A 5 10.56 8.73 3.37
CA LYS A 5 9.46 8.03 4.04
C LYS A 5 8.14 8.79 3.90
N ALA A 6 8.16 10.12 4.08
CA ALA A 6 6.97 10.96 3.94
C ALA A 6 6.38 10.92 2.51
N GLU A 7 7.23 10.99 1.49
CA GLU A 7 6.78 10.90 0.09
C GLU A 7 6.22 9.52 -0.26
N ILE A 8 6.78 8.44 0.30
CA ILE A 8 6.24 7.08 0.14
C ILE A 8 4.86 6.98 0.81
N ILE A 9 4.71 7.46 2.05
CA ILE A 9 3.42 7.45 2.76
C ILE A 9 2.37 8.27 2.02
N ARG A 10 2.75 9.43 1.47
CA ARG A 10 1.87 10.29 0.67
C ARG A 10 1.40 9.59 -0.60
N LYS A 11 2.32 8.90 -1.30
CA LYS A 11 1.98 8.06 -2.45
C LYS A 11 1.01 6.95 -2.05
N ILE A 12 1.30 6.19 -1.00
CA ILE A 12 0.43 5.09 -0.53
C ILE A 12 -0.97 5.61 -0.13
N LYS A 13 -1.06 6.77 0.54
CA LYS A 13 -2.33 7.48 0.82
C LYS A 13 -3.07 7.81 -0.48
N ALA A 14 -2.39 8.39 -1.47
CA ALA A 14 -2.98 8.77 -2.76
C ALA A 14 -3.43 7.55 -3.58
N TYR A 15 -2.73 6.42 -3.46
CA TYR A 15 -3.09 5.18 -4.16
C TYR A 15 -4.23 4.42 -3.46
N GLY A 16 -4.56 4.73 -2.20
CA GLY A 16 -5.62 4.05 -1.45
C GLY A 16 -5.32 2.58 -1.15
N ILE A 17 -4.05 2.17 -1.20
CA ILE A 17 -3.58 0.78 -0.96
C ILE A 17 -3.87 0.34 0.47
N ILE A 18 -3.89 1.30 1.42
CA ILE A 18 -4.20 1.03 2.82
C ILE A 18 -5.57 1.67 3.11
N LYS A 19 -6.61 0.82 3.15
CA LYS A 19 -8.00 1.24 3.41
C LYS A 19 -8.22 1.81 4.82
N ASN A 20 -7.31 1.51 5.76
CA ASN A 20 -7.37 1.99 7.14
C ASN A 20 -6.31 3.06 7.41
N PRO A 21 -6.69 4.35 7.53
CA PRO A 21 -5.75 5.46 7.69
C PRO A 21 -4.89 5.39 8.96
N GLN A 22 -5.34 4.67 9.99
CA GLN A 22 -4.59 4.50 11.25
C GLN A 22 -3.18 3.91 11.06
N TRP A 23 -2.99 3.02 10.09
CA TRP A 23 -1.69 2.39 9.84
C TRP A 23 -0.73 3.29 9.05
N LEU A 24 -1.27 4.22 8.27
CA LEU A 24 -0.49 5.20 7.51
C LEU A 24 0.02 6.34 8.39
N ASP A 25 -0.65 6.61 9.51
CA ASP A 25 -0.21 7.60 10.47
C ASP A 25 0.92 7.06 11.38
N ARG A 26 1.18 5.74 11.34
CA ARG A 26 2.20 5.07 12.16
C ARG A 26 2.95 3.99 11.35
N PRO A 27 3.76 4.40 10.36
CA PRO A 27 4.47 3.48 9.46
C PRO A 27 5.53 2.61 10.15
N ASP A 28 6.01 3.04 11.32
CA ASP A 28 7.06 2.36 12.08
C ASP A 28 6.49 1.44 13.19
N GLU A 29 5.17 1.36 13.35
CA GLU A 29 4.52 0.44 14.30
C GLU A 29 4.34 -0.96 13.68
N LEU A 30 4.41 -1.98 14.54
CA LEU A 30 4.16 -3.37 14.13
C LEU A 30 2.69 -3.52 13.74
N VAL A 31 2.46 -3.96 12.51
CA VAL A 31 1.12 -4.26 11.99
C VAL A 31 0.84 -5.77 12.04
N PRO A 32 -0.43 -6.17 12.19
CA PRO A 32 -0.80 -7.58 12.03
C PRO A 32 -0.41 -8.11 10.65
N LEU A 33 0.06 -9.36 10.58
CA LEU A 33 0.50 -9.98 9.33
C LEU A 33 -0.55 -9.91 8.22
N TRP A 34 -1.83 -10.12 8.56
CA TRP A 34 -2.92 -10.06 7.60
C TRP A 34 -3.07 -8.68 6.94
N VAL A 35 -2.75 -7.59 7.64
CA VAL A 35 -2.78 -6.21 7.09
C VAL A 35 -1.67 -6.05 6.05
N MET A 36 -0.47 -6.56 6.33
CA MET A 36 0.64 -6.54 5.39
C MET A 36 0.33 -7.38 4.13
N LEU A 37 -0.26 -8.56 4.31
CA LEU A 37 -0.65 -9.42 3.20
C LEU A 37 -1.73 -8.76 2.31
N ASP A 38 -2.73 -8.12 2.91
CA ASP A 38 -3.77 -7.40 2.17
C ASP A 38 -3.17 -6.23 1.35
N ALA A 39 -2.23 -5.47 1.93
CA ALA A 39 -1.52 -4.41 1.22
C ALA A 39 -0.69 -4.95 0.04
N MET A 40 -0.05 -6.12 0.19
CA MET A 40 0.70 -6.77 -0.88
C MET A 40 -0.21 -7.26 -2.01
N ILE A 41 -1.37 -7.85 -1.69
CA ILE A 41 -2.36 -8.28 -2.69
C ILE A 41 -2.86 -7.07 -3.48
N GLN A 42 -3.26 -6.00 -2.81
CA GLN A 42 -3.71 -4.77 -3.47
C GLN A 42 -2.63 -4.13 -4.35
N LEU A 43 -1.35 -4.30 -3.99
CA LEU A 43 -0.23 -3.85 -4.81
C LEU A 43 -0.10 -4.70 -6.08
N ILE A 44 -0.15 -6.03 -5.94
CA ILE A 44 -0.06 -7.00 -7.04
C ILE A 44 -1.20 -6.80 -8.04
N GLU A 45 -2.46 -6.74 -7.57
CA GLU A 45 -3.64 -6.52 -8.41
C GLU A 45 -3.57 -5.24 -9.25
N ARG A 46 -2.77 -4.26 -8.82
CA ARG A 46 -2.64 -2.96 -9.48
C ARG A 46 -1.48 -2.90 -10.46
N PHE A 47 -0.39 -3.62 -10.19
CA PHE A 47 0.71 -3.79 -11.14
C PHE A 47 0.37 -4.79 -12.25
N ASP A 48 -0.40 -5.83 -11.91
CA ASP A 48 -0.89 -6.83 -12.85
C ASP A 48 -2.42 -6.92 -12.79
N PRO A 49 -3.12 -5.94 -13.41
CA PRO A 49 -4.57 -5.98 -13.46
C PRO A 49 -5.01 -7.23 -14.23
N PRO A 50 -5.91 -8.07 -13.67
CA PRO A 50 -6.32 -9.34 -14.29
C PRO A 50 -7.07 -9.16 -15.61
N ASN A 51 -7.41 -7.92 -16.00
CA ASN A 51 -8.10 -7.55 -17.22
C ASN A 51 -7.15 -7.01 -18.30
N ARG A 52 -5.96 -7.60 -18.48
CA ARG A 52 -5.25 -7.38 -19.76
C ARG A 52 -5.95 -8.22 -20.83
N PRO A 53 -6.58 -7.63 -21.86
CA PRO A 53 -7.00 -8.41 -23.01
C PRO A 53 -5.74 -9.10 -23.56
N TYR A 54 -5.83 -10.42 -23.74
CA TYR A 54 -4.78 -11.18 -24.41
C TYR A 54 -4.65 -10.61 -25.83
N ASP A 55 -3.53 -9.93 -26.10
CA ASP A 55 -3.09 -9.56 -27.46
C ASP A 55 -2.15 -10.66 -27.98
#